data_AF-A0AAV6HBT8-F1
#
_entry.id   AF-A0AAV6HBT8-F1
#
_cell.length_a   1.000
_cell.length_b   1.000
_cell.length_c   1.000
_cell.angle_alpha   90.00
_cell.angle_beta   90.00
_cell.angle_gamma   90.00
#
_symmetry.space_group_name_H-M   'P 1'
#
loop_
_entity.id
_entity.type
_entity.pdbx_description
1 polymer ?
#
loop_
_entity_poly.entity_id
_entity_poly.type
_entity_poly.pdbx_seq_one_letter_code
_entity_poly.pdbx_strand_id
1 'polypeptide(L)' 'MTQEALTLLDEDFRWSMDDLFPLYLYVVLRARIRNLGSEVSLIEDLMDPHLQHGEDGLMFTTLKACYIQIQREKTT' A
#
# COMPACT_ATOMS: atom_id res chain seq x y z
N MET A 1 -10.71 -19.59 -0.59
CA MET A 1 -9.73 -18.74 -1.29
C MET A 1 -8.39 -19.46 -1.23
N THR A 2 -8.06 -20.37 -2.15
CA THR A 2 -6.80 -21.12 -2.03
C THR A 2 -6.28 -21.80 -3.29
N GLN A 3 -7.09 -22.30 -4.23
CA GLN A 3 -6.54 -23.11 -5.33
C GLN A 3 -6.07 -22.29 -6.55
N GLU A 4 -6.85 -21.33 -7.03
CA GLU A 4 -6.50 -20.50 -8.21
C GLU A 4 -5.30 -19.57 -7.96
N ALA A 5 -5.20 -19.01 -6.75
CA ALA A 5 -4.07 -18.18 -6.35
C ALA A 5 -2.77 -19.00 -6.30
N LEU A 6 -2.83 -20.28 -5.89
CA LEU A 6 -1.67 -21.18 -5.88
C LEU A 6 -1.25 -21.60 -7.29
N THR A 7 -2.18 -21.75 -8.23
CA THR A 7 -1.86 -22.06 -9.64
C THR A 7 -1.26 -20.88 -10.40
N LEU A 8 -1.51 -19.65 -9.96
CA LEU A 8 -0.88 -18.43 -10.50
C LEU A 8 0.54 -18.19 -9.96
N LEU A 9 0.95 -18.93 -8.91
CA LEU A 9 2.27 -18.79 -8.28
C LEU A 9 3.31 -19.77 -8.85
N ASP A 10 2.93 -20.62 -9.80
CA ASP A 10 3.84 -21.53 -10.50
C ASP A 10 4.35 -20.84 -11.78
N GLU A 11 5.68 -20.66 -11.85
CA GLU A 11 6.49 -19.89 -12.84
C GLU A 11 6.35 -18.35 -12.84
N ASP A 12 7.30 -17.67 -12.19
CA ASP A 12 7.72 -16.27 -12.42
C ASP A 12 6.61 -15.22 -12.65
N PHE A 13 5.47 -15.41 -12.01
CA PHE A 13 4.33 -14.53 -12.20
C PHE A 13 4.61 -13.16 -11.55
N ARG A 14 4.94 -12.18 -12.40
CA ARG A 14 5.17 -10.79 -12.01
C ARG A 14 3.83 -10.08 -11.88
N TRP A 15 3.44 -9.80 -10.64
CA TRP A 15 2.20 -9.05 -10.38
C TRP A 15 2.41 -7.60 -10.79
N SER A 16 1.43 -7.06 -11.51
CA SER A 16 1.40 -5.64 -11.81
C SER A 16 0.95 -4.84 -10.58
N MET A 17 1.13 -3.52 -10.61
CA MET A 17 0.56 -2.66 -9.58
C MET A 17 -0.99 -2.68 -9.58
N ASP A 18 -1.62 -2.99 -10.72
CA ASP A 18 -3.09 -3.10 -10.79
C ASP A 18 -3.60 -4.31 -9.99
N ASP A 19 -2.79 -5.38 -9.91
CA ASP A 19 -3.08 -6.57 -9.10
C ASP A 19 -2.68 -6.37 -7.63
N LEU A 20 -1.50 -5.76 -7.39
CA LEU A 20 -0.92 -5.59 -6.05
C LEU A 20 -1.62 -4.51 -5.23
N PHE A 21 -1.94 -3.37 -5.84
CA PHE A 21 -2.45 -2.21 -5.10
C PHE A 21 -3.77 -2.50 -4.37
N PRO A 22 -4.79 -3.14 -4.97
CA PRO A 22 -6.01 -3.51 -4.26
C PRO A 22 -5.76 -4.41 -3.05
N LEU A 23 -4.81 -5.34 -3.16
CA LEU A 23 -4.44 -6.24 -2.06
C LEU A 23 -3.71 -5.49 -0.94
N TYR A 24 -2.82 -4.56 -1.31
CA TYR A 24 -2.17 -3.70 -0.34
C TYR A 24 -3.18 -2.80 0.38
N LEU A 25 -4.11 -2.17 -0.35
CA LEU A 25 -5.21 -1.39 0.21
C LEU A 25 -6.06 -2.21 1.19
N TYR A 26 -6.39 -3.45 0.83
CA TYR A 26 -7.08 -4.39 1.70
C TYR A 26 -6.30 -4.64 3.01
N VAL A 27 -4.99 -4.88 2.92
CA VAL A 27 -4.14 -5.08 4.09
C VAL A 27 -4.13 -3.83 4.98
N VAL A 28 -3.96 -2.63 4.42
CA VAL A 28 -3.95 -1.36 5.17
C VAL A 28 -5.27 -1.16 5.91
N LEU A 29 -6.42 -1.40 5.25
CA LEU A 29 -7.74 -1.34 5.87
C LEU A 29 -7.88 -2.32 7.04
N ARG A 30 -7.42 -3.57 6.85
CA ARG A 30 -7.52 -4.63 7.85
C ARG A 30 -6.55 -4.45 9.02
N ALA A 31 -5.44 -3.77 8.80
CA ALA A 31 -4.47 -3.43 9.84
C ALA A 31 -5.04 -2.46 10.88
N ARG A 32 -6.09 -1.70 10.53
CA ARG A 32 -6.78 -0.74 11.43
C ARG A 32 -5.80 0.22 12.11
N ILE A 33 -4.85 0.74 11.33
CA ILE A 33 -3.85 1.70 11.79
C ILE A 33 -4.58 2.91 12.38
N ARG A 34 -4.37 3.15 13.67
CA ARG A 34 -5.00 4.28 14.37
C ARG A 34 -4.39 5.57 13.85
N ASN A 35 -5.21 6.59 13.65
CA ASN A 35 -4.77 7.90 13.18
C ASN A 35 -3.88 7.82 11.92
N LEU A 36 -4.22 6.94 10.97
CA LEU A 36 -3.41 6.67 9.77
C LEU A 36 -2.91 7.93 9.06
N GLY A 37 -3.72 8.99 8.96
CA GLY A 37 -3.30 10.26 8.37
C GLY A 37 -2.13 10.91 9.11
N SER A 38 -2.14 10.90 10.44
CA SER A 38 -1.04 11.42 11.27
C SER A 38 0.22 10.57 11.12
N GLU A 39 0.10 9.24 11.05
CA GLU A 39 1.25 8.35 10.84
C GLU A 39 1.89 8.58 9.46
N VAL A 40 1.08 8.75 8.41
CA VAL A 40 1.57 9.09 7.06
C VAL A 40 2.29 10.45 7.07
N SER A 41 1.70 11.48 7.68
CA SER A 41 2.36 12.79 7.79
C SER A 41 3.65 12.74 8.60
N LEU A 42 3.68 11.98 9.70
CA LEU A 42 4.87 11.82 10.53
C LEU A 42 6.04 11.24 9.73
N ILE A 43 5.79 10.21 8.92
CA ILE A 43 6.81 9.62 8.04
C ILE A 43 7.23 10.64 6.98
N GLU A 44 6.30 11.34 6.34
CA GLU A 44 6.63 12.36 5.33
C GLU A 44 7.53 13.46 5.88
N ASP A 45 7.27 13.93 7.10
CA ASP A 45 7.99 15.06 7.71
C ASP A 45 9.37 14.66 8.25
N LEU A 46 9.56 13.41 8.67
CA LEU A 46 10.77 12.96 9.36
C LEU A 46 11.65 11.99 8.56
N MET A 47 11.18 11.49 7.41
CA MET A 47 11.97 10.58 6.59
C MET A 47 13.20 11.27 6.02
N ASP A 48 14.34 10.59 6.09
CA ASP A 48 15.59 11.05 5.45
C ASP A 48 15.33 11.24 3.95
N PRO A 49 15.63 12.42 3.37
CA PRO A 49 15.44 12.68 1.95
C PRO A 49 16.08 11.63 1.02
N HIS A 50 17.16 10.96 1.43
CA HIS A 50 17.80 9.92 0.62
C HIS A 50 16.94 8.65 0.47
N LEU A 51 15.97 8.42 1.38
CA LEU A 51 15.04 7.30 1.35
C LEU A 51 13.77 7.60 0.54
N GLN A 52 13.59 8.83 0.06
CA GLN A 52 12.44 9.21 -0.78
C GLN A 52 12.45 8.54 -2.17
N HIS A 53 13.56 7.90 -2.53
CA HIS A 53 13.74 7.22 -3.82
C HIS A 53 13.99 5.72 -3.61
N GLY A 54 13.78 4.93 -4.68
CA GLY A 54 13.96 3.49 -4.61
C GLY A 54 12.79 2.78 -3.95
N GLU A 55 13.07 1.66 -3.29
CA GLU A 55 12.05 0.77 -2.73
C GLU A 55 11.27 1.43 -1.59
N ASP A 56 11.95 2.02 -0.61
CA ASP A 56 11.31 2.68 0.54
C ASP A 56 10.39 3.83 0.10
N GLY A 57 10.85 4.67 -0.82
CA GLY A 57 10.05 5.74 -1.40
C GLY A 57 8.82 5.23 -2.15
N LEU A 58 8.94 4.10 -2.87
CA LEU A 58 7.82 3.46 -3.57
C LEU A 58 6.82 2.85 -2.59
N MET A 59 7.29 2.17 -1.54
CA MET A 59 6.44 1.63 -0.47
C MET A 59 5.68 2.74 0.24
N PHE A 60 6.36 3.84 0.60
CA PHE A 60 5.71 4.97 1.26
C PHE A 60 4.69 5.67 0.36
N THR A 61 5.02 5.87 -0.92
CA THR A 61 4.07 6.42 -1.91
C THR A 61 2.83 5.53 -2.05
N THR A 62 3.01 4.21 -2.05
CA THR A 62 1.90 3.25 -2.14
C THR A 62 1.00 3.32 -0.90
N LEU A 63 1.57 3.44 0.30
CA LEU A 63 0.82 3.65 1.54
C LEU A 63 0.05 4.98 1.52
N LYS A 64 0.69 6.07 1.06
CA LYS A 64 0.05 7.39 0.94
C LYS A 64 -1.12 7.36 -0.05
N ALA A 65 -0.97 6.67 -1.17
CA ALA A 65 -2.05 6.45 -2.14
C ALA A 65 -3.22 5.67 -1.52
N CYS A 66 -2.95 4.64 -0.72
CA CYS A 66 -4.01 3.93 0.01
C CYS A 66 -4.76 4.84 0.97
N TYR A 67 -4.06 5.67 1.74
CA TYR A 67 -4.70 6.63 2.63
C TYR A 67 -5.63 7.58 1.88
N ILE A 68 -5.19 8.14 0.74
CA ILE A 68 -6.01 9.02 -0.11
C ILE A 68 -7.25 8.28 -0.62
N GLN A 69 -7.10 7.03 -1.08
CA GLN A 69 -8.22 6.22 -1.56
C GLN A 69 -9.26 5.97 -0.46
N ILE A 70 -8.81 5.61 0.74
CA ILE A 70 -9.69 5.38 1.90
C ILE A 70 -10.47 6.65 2.26
N GLN A 71 -9.84 7.84 2.17
CA GLN A 71 -10.53 9.10 2.45
C GLN A 71 -11.63 9.41 1.41
N ARG A 72 -11.34 9.16 0.13
CA ARG A 72 -12.32 9.37 -0.96
C ARG A 72 -13.56 8.50 -0.77
N GLU A 73 -13.38 7.22 -0.44
CA GLU A 73 -14.49 6.30 -0.22
C GLU A 73 -15.35 6.65 1.01
N LYS A 74 -14.76 7.22 2.06
CA LYS A 74 -15.51 7.69 3.24
C LYS A 74 -16.39 8.92 3.00
N THR A 75 -16.15 9.65 1.91
CA THR A 75 -16.82 10.93 1.63
C THR A 75 -18.10 10.73 0.79
N THR A 76 -18.40 9.49 0.38
CA THR A 76 -19.63 9.09 -0.33
C THR A 76 -20.54 8.32 0.63
#